data_AF-A0A146LS50-F1
#
_entry.id   AF-A0A146LS50-F1
#
_cell.length_a   1.000
_cell.length_b   1.000
_cell.length_c   1.000
_cell.angle_alpha   90.00
_cell.angle_beta   90.00
_cell.angle_gamma   90.00
#
_symmetry.space_group_name_H-M   'P 1'
#
loop_
_entity.id
_entity.type
_entity.pdbx_description
1 polymer ?
#
loop_
_entity_poly.entity_id
_entity_poly.type
_entity_poly.pdbx_seq_one_letter_code
_entity_poly.pdbx_strand_id
1 'polypeptide(L)'
;FTLSASNNDHSLGTFINKEAGGGDPGPYTNATGFLAYYEICPEILNKESGWTKKWDEHGKVPYAYKGTQWVGYEDPESVQIKMDYIKSKGYGGAMVWAIDMDDFHGICGPKNVLGVILHSNMKSYNVPEPTISTTPRPQWDRPPSTPSEDESMKPTTSTQAPGQWSSQDTQKPSKPTTTTTTRRPTQTTTPASADVPNDPNENAIDCGGKDFVPHADCDKFYRCVHGSLMVQHCRGGTVFNAISHICDWPSNADRDECKKF
;
A
#
# COMPACT_ATOMS: atom_id res chain seq x y z
N PHE A 1 1.67 9.31 -19.90
CA PHE A 1 2.64 10.03 -20.75
C PHE A 1 1.94 11.16 -21.48
N THR A 2 2.65 12.27 -21.68
CA THR A 2 2.27 13.32 -22.62
C THR A 2 3.06 13.14 -23.92
N LEU A 3 2.34 13.04 -25.04
CA LEU A 3 2.92 12.92 -26.38
C LEU A 3 3.58 14.23 -26.83
N SER A 4 4.54 14.15 -27.75
CA SER A 4 5.19 15.33 -28.31
C SER A 4 4.20 16.25 -29.04
N ALA A 5 4.52 17.55 -29.10
CA ALA A 5 3.66 18.54 -29.74
C ALA A 5 3.38 18.15 -31.21
N SER A 6 2.12 18.29 -31.63
CA SER A 6 1.64 17.93 -32.97
C SER A 6 1.77 16.44 -33.35
N ASN A 7 2.06 15.56 -32.39
CA ASN A 7 2.10 14.13 -32.62
C ASN A 7 0.68 13.54 -32.68
N ASN A 8 0.36 12.87 -33.79
CA ASN A 8 -0.91 12.17 -34.00
C ASN A 8 -0.72 10.64 -34.07
N ASP A 9 0.50 10.15 -33.84
CA ASP A 9 0.79 8.73 -33.73
C ASP A 9 0.64 8.28 -32.27
N HIS A 10 -0.34 7.43 -32.01
CA HIS A 10 -0.60 6.85 -30.69
C HIS A 10 -0.11 5.40 -30.58
N SER A 11 0.70 4.92 -31.53
CA SER A 11 1.27 3.58 -31.52
C SER A 11 2.32 3.39 -30.42
N LEU A 12 2.62 2.13 -30.10
CA LEU A 12 3.65 1.79 -29.12
C LEU A 12 5.01 2.28 -29.59
N GLY A 13 5.75 2.94 -28.71
CA GLY A 13 7.06 3.53 -29.03
C GLY A 13 7.02 4.91 -29.69
N THR A 14 5.82 5.51 -29.83
CA THR A 14 5.68 6.89 -30.32
C THR A 14 6.43 7.91 -29.44
N PHE A 15 6.78 9.06 -30.03
CA PHE A 15 7.54 10.11 -29.35
C PHE A 15 6.73 10.85 -28.28
N ILE A 16 7.38 11.08 -27.14
CA ILE A 16 6.80 11.79 -25.98
C ILE A 16 7.45 13.16 -25.78
N ASN A 17 6.74 14.06 -25.11
CA ASN A 17 7.33 15.25 -24.50
C ASN A 17 7.93 14.82 -23.16
N LYS A 18 9.25 14.60 -23.12
CA LYS A 18 9.93 14.08 -21.93
C LYS A 18 9.98 15.12 -20.82
N GLU A 19 10.08 16.39 -21.19
CA GLU A 19 10.19 17.54 -20.28
C GLU A 19 8.88 17.78 -19.51
N ALA A 20 7.74 17.30 -20.02
CA ALA A 20 6.48 17.26 -19.29
C ALA A 20 6.53 16.32 -18.06
N GLY A 21 7.52 15.43 -17.97
CA GLY A 21 7.73 14.52 -16.84
C GLY A 21 6.79 13.32 -16.78
N GLY A 22 5.72 13.28 -17.56
CA GLY A 22 4.74 12.21 -17.53
C GLY A 22 3.45 12.60 -18.24
N GLY A 23 2.37 11.86 -17.99
CA GLY A 23 1.01 12.35 -18.27
C GLY A 23 0.51 13.21 -17.10
N ASP A 24 -0.60 13.91 -17.30
CA ASP A 24 -1.16 14.79 -16.28
C ASP A 24 -1.54 14.00 -15.02
N PRO A 25 -1.35 14.57 -13.82
CA PRO A 25 -1.65 13.87 -12.57
C PRO A 25 -3.14 13.55 -12.42
N GLY A 26 -3.43 12.36 -11.87
CA GLY A 26 -4.79 11.96 -11.54
C GLY A 26 -5.40 12.74 -10.37
N PRO A 27 -6.74 12.79 -10.26
CA PRO A 27 -7.43 13.57 -9.22
C PRO A 27 -7.26 13.01 -7.79
N TYR A 28 -6.76 11.79 -7.63
CA TYR A 28 -6.54 11.16 -6.32
C TYR A 28 -5.07 10.91 -6.06
N THR A 29 -4.35 10.25 -6.98
CA THR A 29 -2.91 9.97 -6.80
C THR A 29 -2.06 11.24 -6.88
N ASN A 30 -2.51 12.24 -7.63
CA ASN A 30 -1.87 13.54 -7.79
C ASN A 30 -0.36 13.46 -8.11
N ALA A 31 0.02 12.50 -8.94
CA ALA A 31 1.41 12.24 -9.30
C ALA A 31 1.57 12.23 -10.83
N THR A 32 2.38 13.14 -11.35
CA THR A 32 2.66 13.23 -12.79
C THR A 32 3.22 11.91 -13.32
N GLY A 33 2.67 11.40 -14.42
CA GLY A 33 3.08 10.14 -15.03
C GLY A 33 2.53 8.89 -14.35
N PHE A 34 1.67 9.03 -13.34
CA PHE A 34 1.17 7.92 -12.55
C PHE A 34 -0.35 8.04 -12.33
N LEU A 35 -1.05 6.93 -12.52
CA LEU A 35 -2.50 6.82 -12.30
C LEU A 35 -2.81 5.47 -11.66
N ALA A 36 -3.72 5.46 -10.69
CA ALA A 36 -4.28 4.23 -10.15
C ALA A 36 -5.30 3.59 -11.11
N TYR A 37 -5.59 2.30 -10.96
CA TYR A 37 -6.55 1.62 -11.83
C TYR A 37 -7.94 2.26 -11.76
N TYR A 38 -8.38 2.66 -10.56
CA TYR A 38 -9.65 3.36 -10.34
C TYR A 38 -9.70 4.78 -10.94
N GLU A 39 -8.56 5.38 -11.31
CA GLU A 39 -8.51 6.65 -12.04
C GLU A 39 -8.64 6.43 -13.56
N ILE A 40 -8.20 5.28 -14.04
CA ILE A 40 -8.18 4.94 -15.47
C ILE A 40 -9.53 4.36 -15.89
N CYS A 41 -10.05 3.37 -15.16
CA CYS A 41 -11.21 2.61 -15.63
C CYS A 41 -12.49 3.42 -15.87
N PRO A 42 -12.84 4.49 -15.11
CA PRO A 42 -14.04 5.27 -15.40
C PRO A 42 -13.92 6.02 -16.73
N GLU A 43 -12.73 6.56 -17.02
CA GLU A 43 -12.43 7.25 -18.26
C GLU A 43 -12.52 6.31 -19.46
N ILE A 44 -12.07 5.05 -19.34
CA ILE A 44 -12.08 4.10 -20.44
C ILE A 44 -13.46 3.48 -20.68
N LEU A 45 -14.25 3.25 -19.61
CA LEU A 45 -15.58 2.65 -19.72
C LEU A 45 -16.64 3.66 -20.19
N ASN A 46 -16.46 4.95 -19.88
CA ASN A 46 -17.33 6.00 -20.38
C ASN A 46 -17.04 6.29 -21.85
N LYS A 47 -17.93 5.86 -22.76
CA LYS A 47 -17.80 6.11 -24.21
C LYS A 47 -17.79 7.60 -24.58
N GLU A 48 -18.30 8.47 -23.73
CA GLU A 48 -18.33 9.92 -23.96
C GLU A 48 -17.04 10.63 -23.53
N SER A 49 -16.15 9.94 -22.82
CA SER A 49 -14.89 10.52 -22.31
C SER A 49 -13.89 10.89 -23.41
N GLY A 50 -14.06 10.32 -24.62
CA GLY A 50 -13.20 10.51 -25.77
C GLY A 50 -11.91 9.68 -25.74
N TRP A 51 -11.73 8.79 -24.77
CA TRP A 51 -10.57 7.90 -24.73
C TRP A 51 -10.68 6.75 -25.73
N THR A 52 -9.58 6.43 -26.40
CA THR A 52 -9.47 5.26 -27.27
C THR A 52 -8.62 4.20 -26.58
N LYS A 53 -9.22 3.04 -26.25
CA LYS A 53 -8.51 1.85 -25.78
C LYS A 53 -7.95 1.05 -26.96
N LYS A 54 -6.73 0.56 -26.82
CA LYS A 54 -6.05 -0.38 -27.72
C LYS A 54 -5.43 -1.50 -26.90
N TRP A 55 -4.97 -2.53 -27.60
CA TRP A 55 -4.36 -3.72 -27.02
C TRP A 55 -3.00 -3.95 -27.66
N ASP A 56 -1.98 -4.19 -26.83
CA ASP A 56 -0.68 -4.66 -27.28
C ASP A 56 -0.71 -6.19 -27.45
N GLU A 57 -0.69 -6.65 -28.70
CA GLU A 57 -0.70 -8.07 -29.03
C GLU A 57 0.55 -8.82 -28.57
N HIS A 58 1.68 -8.15 -28.37
CA HIS A 58 2.91 -8.78 -27.91
C HIS A 58 3.05 -8.70 -26.40
N GLY A 59 2.84 -7.52 -25.82
CA GLY A 59 2.89 -7.30 -24.38
C GLY A 59 1.71 -7.92 -23.61
N LYS A 60 0.61 -8.22 -24.30
CA LYS A 60 -0.64 -8.73 -23.70
C LYS A 60 -1.17 -7.80 -22.60
N VAL A 61 -1.17 -6.51 -22.90
CA VAL A 61 -1.59 -5.43 -22.01
C VAL A 61 -2.38 -4.36 -22.76
N PRO A 62 -3.33 -3.68 -22.10
CA PRO A 62 -4.02 -2.56 -22.68
C PRO A 62 -3.18 -1.28 -22.63
N TYR A 63 -3.47 -0.39 -23.57
CA TYR A 63 -3.11 1.02 -23.46
C TYR A 63 -4.27 1.88 -23.96
N ALA A 64 -4.31 3.15 -23.58
CA ALA A 64 -5.33 4.07 -24.01
C ALA A 64 -4.78 5.48 -24.20
N TYR A 65 -5.45 6.27 -25.03
CA TYR A 65 -5.04 7.64 -25.31
C TYR A 65 -6.22 8.58 -25.57
N LYS A 66 -6.02 9.87 -25.28
CA LYS A 66 -6.92 10.98 -25.58
C LYS A 66 -6.12 12.27 -25.76
N GLY A 67 -6.23 12.90 -26.94
CA GLY A 67 -5.41 14.07 -27.26
C GLY A 67 -3.93 13.74 -27.17
N THR A 68 -3.21 14.47 -26.31
CA THR A 68 -1.78 14.23 -26.01
C THR A 68 -1.56 13.26 -24.86
N GLN A 69 -2.58 12.81 -24.14
CA GLN A 69 -2.44 11.91 -23.00
C GLN A 69 -2.47 10.45 -23.47
N TRP A 70 -1.55 9.65 -22.93
CA TRP A 70 -1.39 8.24 -23.23
C TRP A 70 -1.10 7.48 -21.93
N VAL A 71 -1.76 6.34 -21.70
CA VAL A 71 -1.57 5.51 -20.50
C VAL A 71 -1.50 4.04 -20.88
N GLY A 72 -0.47 3.34 -20.39
CA GLY A 72 -0.35 1.89 -20.41
C GLY A 72 -0.63 1.38 -19.01
N TYR A 73 -1.43 0.33 -18.88
CA TYR A 73 -1.94 -0.12 -17.58
C TYR A 73 -2.24 -1.62 -17.61
N GLU A 74 -2.71 -2.16 -16.49
CA GLU A 74 -3.25 -3.51 -16.38
C GLU A 74 -4.77 -3.46 -16.24
N ASP A 75 -5.47 -4.41 -16.84
CA ASP A 75 -6.90 -4.60 -16.70
C ASP A 75 -7.23 -6.07 -16.38
N PRO A 76 -8.53 -6.42 -16.18
CA PRO A 76 -8.91 -7.80 -15.89
C PRO A 76 -8.39 -8.84 -16.90
N GLU A 77 -8.30 -8.48 -18.18
CA GLU A 77 -7.86 -9.38 -19.24
C GLU A 77 -6.35 -9.61 -19.16
N SER A 78 -5.54 -8.55 -19.05
CA SER A 78 -4.09 -8.66 -18.97
C SER A 78 -3.61 -9.32 -17.67
N VAL A 79 -4.31 -9.06 -16.55
CA VAL A 79 -4.03 -9.73 -15.28
C VAL A 79 -4.34 -11.21 -15.37
N GLN A 80 -5.48 -11.61 -15.96
CA GLN A 80 -5.81 -13.03 -16.14
C GLN A 80 -4.74 -13.76 -16.99
N ILE A 81 -4.28 -13.14 -18.09
CA ILE A 81 -3.21 -13.69 -18.93
C ILE A 81 -1.92 -13.92 -18.12
N LYS A 82 -1.54 -12.96 -17.25
CA LYS A 82 -0.37 -13.11 -16.38
C LYS A 82 -0.57 -14.21 -15.34
N MET A 83 -1.77 -14.37 -14.80
CA MET A 83 -2.07 -15.47 -13.88
C MET A 83 -1.96 -16.83 -14.54
N ASP A 84 -2.42 -16.96 -15.79
CA ASP A 84 -2.25 -18.18 -16.58
C ASP A 84 -0.77 -18.45 -16.88
N TYR A 85 -0.01 -17.39 -17.18
CA TYR A 85 1.44 -17.49 -17.35
C TYR A 85 2.15 -18.00 -16.09
N ILE A 86 1.83 -17.43 -14.91
CA ILE A 86 2.38 -17.86 -13.61
C ILE A 86 2.17 -19.36 -13.38
N LYS A 87 0.92 -19.83 -13.58
CA LYS A 87 0.59 -21.25 -13.44
C LYS A 87 1.35 -22.11 -14.45
N SER A 88 1.45 -21.66 -15.71
CA SER A 88 2.15 -22.38 -16.77
C SER A 88 3.66 -22.53 -16.54
N LYS A 89 4.27 -21.55 -15.84
CA LYS A 89 5.71 -21.55 -15.54
C LYS A 89 6.05 -22.20 -14.21
N GLY A 90 5.07 -22.54 -13.39
CA GLY A 90 5.34 -23.09 -12.07
C GLY A 90 5.84 -22.04 -11.07
N TYR A 91 5.56 -20.74 -11.29
CA TYR A 91 6.00 -19.70 -10.35
C TYR A 91 5.21 -19.77 -9.06
N GLY A 92 5.85 -19.42 -7.93
CA GLY A 92 5.25 -19.58 -6.60
C GLY A 92 4.06 -18.67 -6.29
N GLY A 93 3.80 -17.65 -7.11
CA GLY A 93 2.66 -16.76 -6.92
C GLY A 93 2.78 -15.45 -7.68
N ALA A 94 1.93 -14.49 -7.29
CA ALA A 94 1.92 -13.12 -7.79
C ALA A 94 2.13 -12.14 -6.63
N MET A 95 2.74 -11.00 -6.92
CA MET A 95 2.81 -9.84 -6.03
C MET A 95 2.08 -8.68 -6.70
N VAL A 96 1.36 -7.88 -5.91
CA VAL A 96 0.63 -6.71 -6.40
C VAL A 96 1.16 -5.44 -5.75
N TRP A 97 1.38 -4.43 -6.59
CA TRP A 97 1.66 -3.07 -6.16
C TRP A 97 0.56 -2.16 -6.73
N ALA A 98 -0.36 -1.64 -5.93
CA ALA A 98 -0.64 -1.93 -4.52
C ALA A 98 -2.15 -2.06 -4.33
N ILE A 99 -2.56 -2.55 -3.16
CA ILE A 99 -3.96 -2.91 -2.91
C ILE A 99 -4.90 -1.70 -2.93
N ASP A 100 -4.42 -0.53 -2.51
CA ASP A 100 -5.15 0.74 -2.50
C ASP A 100 -5.34 1.34 -3.91
N MET A 101 -4.71 0.77 -4.93
CA MET A 101 -4.78 1.26 -6.31
C MET A 101 -5.66 0.42 -7.22
N ASP A 102 -6.24 -0.67 -6.72
CA ASP A 102 -7.33 -1.39 -7.37
C ASP A 102 -8.64 -0.59 -7.24
N ASP A 103 -9.70 -1.01 -7.92
CA ASP A 103 -11.04 -0.44 -7.74
C ASP A 103 -11.70 -0.96 -6.45
N PHE A 104 -11.15 -0.56 -5.30
CA PHE A 104 -11.59 -1.00 -3.99
C PHE A 104 -12.95 -0.42 -3.54
N HIS A 105 -13.50 0.51 -4.33
CA HIS A 105 -14.86 1.03 -4.16
C HIS A 105 -15.87 0.42 -5.13
N GLY A 106 -15.43 -0.27 -6.18
CA GLY A 106 -16.31 -0.84 -7.20
C GLY A 106 -16.96 0.23 -8.10
N ILE A 107 -16.21 1.27 -8.44
CA ILE A 107 -16.65 2.39 -9.29
C ILE A 107 -16.86 1.92 -10.74
N CYS A 108 -16.01 1.01 -11.22
CA CYS A 108 -15.96 0.53 -12.60
C CYS A 108 -16.57 -0.86 -12.78
N GLY A 109 -16.92 -1.53 -11.67
CA GLY A 109 -17.38 -2.91 -11.67
C GLY A 109 -17.33 -3.53 -10.28
N PRO A 110 -17.06 -4.84 -10.17
CA PRO A 110 -16.92 -5.50 -8.88
C PRO A 110 -15.78 -4.89 -8.06
N LYS A 111 -16.00 -4.72 -6.76
CA LYS A 111 -14.99 -4.26 -5.81
C LYS A 111 -13.73 -5.15 -5.85
N ASN A 112 -12.56 -4.51 -5.85
CA ASN A 112 -11.23 -5.16 -5.90
C ASN A 112 -11.06 -6.09 -7.11
N VAL A 113 -11.53 -5.66 -8.30
CA VAL A 113 -11.61 -6.54 -9.48
C VAL A 113 -10.27 -7.20 -9.83
N LEU A 114 -9.15 -6.48 -9.75
CA LEU A 114 -7.84 -7.04 -10.08
C LEU A 114 -7.39 -8.02 -8.99
N GLY A 115 -7.49 -7.63 -7.72
CA GLY A 115 -7.14 -8.47 -6.58
C GLY A 115 -7.97 -9.76 -6.49
N VAL A 116 -9.25 -9.70 -6.86
CA VAL A 116 -10.14 -10.88 -6.93
C VAL A 116 -9.66 -11.87 -7.98
N ILE A 117 -9.12 -11.42 -9.13
CA ILE A 117 -8.55 -12.30 -10.15
C ILE A 117 -7.29 -12.99 -9.62
N LEU A 118 -6.38 -12.26 -8.97
CA LEU A 118 -5.19 -12.83 -8.36
C LEU A 118 -5.57 -13.93 -7.34
N HIS A 119 -6.43 -13.59 -6.39
CA HIS A 119 -6.87 -14.52 -5.36
C HIS A 119 -7.56 -15.75 -5.96
N SER A 120 -8.46 -15.56 -6.92
CA SER A 120 -9.21 -16.66 -7.54
C SER A 120 -8.32 -17.64 -8.29
N ASN A 121 -7.24 -17.16 -8.90
CA ASN A 121 -6.28 -17.99 -9.61
C ASN A 121 -5.28 -18.69 -8.67
N MET A 122 -4.93 -18.08 -7.53
CA MET A 122 -3.90 -18.62 -6.63
C MET A 122 -4.48 -19.49 -5.49
N LYS A 123 -5.74 -19.29 -5.07
CA LYS A 123 -6.33 -19.99 -3.90
C LYS A 123 -6.29 -21.52 -3.95
N SER A 124 -6.24 -22.11 -5.14
CA SER A 124 -6.23 -23.57 -5.34
C SER A 124 -5.07 -24.01 -6.23
N TYR A 125 -4.11 -23.13 -6.47
CA TYR A 125 -2.95 -23.44 -7.29
C TYR A 125 -1.88 -24.13 -6.44
N ASN A 126 -1.51 -25.35 -6.84
CA ASN A 126 -0.40 -26.08 -6.24
C ASN A 126 0.85 -25.82 -7.07
N VAL A 127 1.85 -25.20 -6.45
CA VAL A 127 3.14 -24.91 -7.08
C VAL A 127 3.84 -26.25 -7.36
N PRO A 128 4.29 -26.51 -8.61
CA PRO A 128 5.01 -27.73 -8.92
C PRO A 128 6.37 -27.76 -8.21
N GLU A 129 6.83 -28.95 -7.87
CA GLU A 129 8.17 -29.13 -7.32
C GLU A 129 9.24 -28.60 -8.30
N PRO A 130 10.21 -27.80 -7.83
CA PRO A 130 11.24 -27.26 -8.69
C PRO A 130 12.11 -28.40 -9.26
N THR A 131 12.24 -28.44 -10.58
CA THR A 131 13.21 -29.31 -11.25
C THR A 131 14.61 -28.69 -11.07
N ILE A 132 15.26 -29.02 -9.96
CA ILE A 132 16.65 -28.61 -9.71
C ILE A 132 17.56 -29.37 -10.69
N SER A 133 17.83 -28.78 -11.84
CA SER A 133 18.91 -29.19 -12.72
C SER A 133 20.08 -28.22 -12.52
N THR A 134 20.90 -28.49 -11.50
CA THR A 134 22.16 -27.77 -11.34
C THR A 134 23.14 -28.33 -12.36
N THR A 135 23.76 -27.47 -13.17
CA THR A 135 25.00 -27.84 -13.85
C THR A 135 25.99 -28.29 -12.78
N PRO A 136 26.61 -29.48 -12.90
CA PRO A 136 27.61 -29.93 -11.93
C PRO A 136 28.68 -28.84 -11.78
N ARG A 137 28.98 -28.44 -10.54
CA ARG A 137 30.10 -27.51 -10.29
C ARG A 137 31.36 -28.10 -10.93
N PRO A 138 32.01 -27.40 -11.87
CA PRO A 138 33.24 -27.89 -12.47
C PRO A 138 34.30 -28.15 -11.38
N GLN A 139 35.11 -29.20 -11.56
CA GLN A 139 36.08 -29.62 -10.54
C GLN A 139 37.10 -28.52 -10.20
N TRP A 140 37.40 -27.62 -11.15
CA TRP A 140 38.31 -26.48 -10.95
C TRP A 140 37.75 -25.37 -10.05
N ASP A 141 36.42 -25.27 -9.93
CA ASP A 141 35.74 -24.28 -9.10
C ASP A 141 35.36 -24.86 -7.72
N ARG A 142 35.80 -26.09 -7.44
CA ARG A 142 35.63 -26.72 -6.13
C ARG A 142 36.68 -26.11 -5.19
N PRO A 143 36.27 -25.42 -4.11
CA PRO A 143 37.25 -24.88 -3.15
C PRO A 143 38.12 -26.03 -2.62
N PRO A 144 39.43 -25.80 -2.39
CA PRO A 144 40.31 -26.80 -1.83
C PRO A 144 39.69 -27.35 -0.56
N SER A 145 39.39 -28.65 -0.53
CA SER A 145 39.03 -29.31 0.71
C SER A 145 40.27 -29.25 1.60
N THR A 146 40.19 -28.48 2.69
CA THR A 146 41.24 -28.40 3.71
C THR A 146 41.60 -29.82 4.14
N PRO A 147 42.86 -30.26 3.96
CA PRO A 147 43.32 -31.52 4.54
C PRO A 147 43.17 -31.42 6.05
N SER A 148 42.43 -32.34 6.66
CA SER A 148 42.38 -32.47 8.11
C SER A 148 43.67 -33.16 8.57
N GLU A 149 44.75 -32.41 8.70
CA GLU A 149 45.90 -32.82 9.51
C GLU A 149 45.65 -32.35 10.94
N ASP A 150 44.78 -33.07 11.66
CA ASP A 150 44.95 -33.43 13.07
C ASP A 150 43.72 -34.23 13.53
N GLU A 151 43.93 -35.47 13.98
CA GLU A 151 42.88 -36.36 14.49
C GLU A 151 42.44 -36.00 15.93
N SER A 152 42.83 -34.84 16.46
CA SER A 152 42.65 -34.48 17.87
C SER A 152 41.69 -33.33 18.18
N MET A 153 41.06 -32.68 17.19
CA MET A 153 40.00 -31.70 17.44
C MET A 153 38.79 -31.92 16.53
N LYS A 154 37.92 -32.82 16.96
CA LYS A 154 36.57 -32.96 16.40
C LYS A 154 35.71 -31.81 16.92
N PRO A 155 35.12 -30.95 16.07
CA PRO A 155 34.06 -30.06 16.51
C PRO A 155 32.84 -30.93 16.83
N THR A 156 32.48 -31.00 18.10
CA THR A 156 31.20 -31.58 18.52
C THR A 156 30.11 -30.60 18.15
N THR A 157 29.61 -30.66 16.92
CA THR A 157 28.34 -30.02 16.58
C THR A 157 27.23 -30.86 17.19
N SER A 158 26.82 -30.49 18.41
CA SER A 158 25.56 -30.93 18.99
C SER A 158 24.44 -30.25 18.22
N THR A 159 23.86 -30.96 17.26
CA THR A 159 22.56 -30.56 16.70
C THR A 159 21.52 -30.85 17.77
N GLN A 160 21.18 -29.84 18.59
CA GLN A 160 19.90 -29.89 19.29
C GLN A 160 18.80 -29.74 18.23
N ALA A 161 17.85 -30.66 18.25
CA ALA A 161 16.58 -30.50 17.54
C ALA A 161 15.94 -29.16 17.96
N PRO A 162 15.16 -28.49 17.10
CA PRO A 162 14.34 -27.37 17.54
C PRO A 162 13.43 -27.87 18.67
N GLY A 163 13.68 -27.40 19.89
CA GLY A 163 12.80 -27.66 21.02
C GLY A 163 11.40 -27.14 20.70
N GLN A 164 10.38 -27.91 21.07
CA GLN A 164 9.00 -27.45 21.07
C GLN A 164 8.91 -26.10 21.78
N TRP A 165 8.20 -25.16 21.17
CA TRP A 165 7.83 -23.91 21.82
C TRP A 165 6.97 -24.24 23.04
N SER A 166 7.56 -24.12 24.22
CA SER A 166 6.85 -24.12 25.48
C SER A 166 6.37 -22.69 25.72
N SER A 167 5.06 -22.50 25.82
CA SER A 167 4.45 -21.26 26.28
C SER A 167 4.83 -21.04 27.73
N GLN A 168 5.86 -20.22 27.98
CA GLN A 168 6.16 -19.74 29.33
C GLN A 168 5.36 -18.45 29.59
N ASP A 169 4.42 -18.58 30.52
CA ASP A 169 3.65 -17.53 31.15
C ASP A 169 4.59 -16.57 31.90
N THR A 170 4.78 -15.37 31.38
CA THR A 170 5.53 -14.31 32.08
C THR A 170 4.70 -13.73 33.21
N GLN A 171 5.10 -14.05 34.44
CA GLN A 171 4.55 -13.44 35.65
C GLN A 171 4.82 -11.93 35.70
N LYS A 172 3.74 -11.19 35.89
CA LYS A 172 3.67 -9.74 36.11
C LYS A 172 4.42 -9.33 37.40
N PRO A 173 5.27 -8.29 37.36
CA PRO A 173 5.91 -7.76 38.58
C PRO A 173 4.88 -7.14 39.53
N SER A 174 4.97 -7.51 40.81
CA SER A 174 4.17 -6.98 41.93
C SER A 174 4.66 -5.58 42.32
N LYS A 175 3.75 -4.60 42.27
CA LYS A 175 3.95 -3.23 42.76
C LYS A 175 3.57 -3.14 44.25
N PRO A 176 4.23 -2.33 45.09
CA PRO A 176 3.95 -2.25 46.52
C PRO A 176 2.55 -1.69 46.79
N THR A 177 1.76 -2.41 47.59
CA THR A 177 0.47 -1.97 48.10
C THR A 177 0.67 -0.98 49.24
N THR A 178 0.31 0.29 49.03
CA THR A 178 0.06 1.23 50.12
C THR A 178 -1.44 1.33 50.32
N THR A 179 -1.93 0.82 51.44
CA THR A 179 -3.35 0.85 51.81
C THR A 179 -3.66 2.22 52.44
N THR A 180 -4.35 3.08 51.70
CA THR A 180 -4.98 4.28 52.28
C THR A 180 -6.49 4.17 52.12
N THR A 181 -7.18 3.92 53.23
CA THR A 181 -8.63 3.90 53.38
C THR A 181 -9.15 5.33 53.41
N THR A 182 -9.88 5.79 52.39
CA THR A 182 -10.82 6.92 52.55
C THR A 182 -11.97 6.87 51.55
N ARG A 183 -13.16 7.25 52.05
CA ARG A 183 -14.51 7.14 51.50
C ARG A 183 -14.72 7.62 50.05
N ARG A 184 -15.66 6.93 49.39
CA ARG A 184 -16.44 7.36 48.22
C ARG A 184 -17.06 8.76 48.40
N PRO A 185 -16.88 9.65 47.41
CA PRO A 185 -17.91 10.56 46.97
C PRO A 185 -18.26 10.30 45.50
N THR A 186 -19.55 10.33 45.22
CA THR A 186 -20.14 10.37 43.88
C THR A 186 -19.69 11.64 43.16
N GLN A 187 -19.18 11.55 41.93
CA GLN A 187 -19.17 12.69 41.00
C GLN A 187 -19.09 12.24 39.54
N THR A 188 -20.02 12.80 38.78
CA THR A 188 -20.22 12.78 37.33
C THR A 188 -18.99 13.29 36.59
N THR A 189 -18.50 12.57 35.58
CA THR A 189 -17.42 13.04 34.69
C THR A 189 -17.83 13.00 33.23
N THR A 190 -17.88 14.21 32.67
CA THR A 190 -17.97 14.66 31.28
C THR A 190 -16.82 14.09 30.41
N PRO A 191 -16.99 13.89 29.08
CA PRO A 191 -15.92 13.40 28.22
C PRO A 191 -14.79 14.44 28.03
N ALA A 192 -13.55 13.95 27.97
CA ALA A 192 -12.33 14.72 27.80
C ALA A 192 -12.25 15.39 26.41
N SER A 193 -11.85 16.66 26.41
CA SER A 193 -11.62 17.48 25.22
C SER A 193 -10.33 17.05 24.51
N ALA A 194 -10.37 16.99 23.17
CA ALA A 194 -9.23 16.69 22.33
C ALA A 194 -8.33 17.94 22.23
N ASP A 195 -7.11 17.86 22.77
CA ASP A 195 -6.15 18.96 22.72
C ASP A 195 -5.72 19.25 21.27
N VAL A 196 -6.08 20.43 20.77
CA VAL A 196 -5.62 21.00 19.49
C VAL A 196 -4.26 21.68 19.73
N PRO A 197 -3.18 21.27 19.05
CA PRO A 197 -1.92 22.01 19.12
C PRO A 197 -2.06 23.41 18.50
N ASN A 198 -1.81 24.45 19.29
CA ASN A 198 -1.84 25.86 18.89
C ASN A 198 -0.41 26.41 18.72
N ASP A 199 0.42 25.81 17.85
CA ASP A 199 1.72 26.42 17.52
C ASP A 199 1.94 26.48 15.99
N PRO A 200 2.14 27.68 15.41
CA PRO A 200 2.41 27.86 13.99
C PRO A 200 3.85 27.54 13.54
N ASN A 201 4.78 27.14 14.42
CA ASN A 201 6.17 26.92 14.03
C ASN A 201 6.54 25.46 13.75
N GLU A 202 7.05 25.28 12.53
CA GLU A 202 7.59 24.06 11.93
C GLU A 202 8.58 23.28 12.83
N ASN A 203 8.42 21.96 12.76
CA ASN A 203 9.48 20.96 12.87
C ASN A 203 10.25 20.84 14.19
N ALA A 204 9.55 20.42 15.25
CA ALA A 204 10.03 19.43 16.23
C ALA A 204 8.94 19.17 17.29
N ILE A 205 7.89 18.43 16.93
CA ILE A 205 6.87 18.03 17.90
C ILE A 205 6.68 16.52 17.78
N ASP A 206 6.95 15.81 18.88
CA ASP A 206 6.67 14.39 19.06
C ASP A 206 5.18 14.11 18.80
N CYS A 207 4.87 13.20 17.88
CA CYS A 207 3.50 12.81 17.54
C CYS A 207 2.74 12.18 18.73
N GLY A 208 3.38 12.03 19.90
CA GLY A 208 2.77 11.50 21.11
C GLY A 208 2.22 10.09 20.90
N GLY A 209 2.78 9.36 19.93
CA GLY A 209 2.32 8.04 19.49
C GLY A 209 0.99 8.01 18.71
N LYS A 210 0.49 9.14 18.19
CA LYS A 210 -0.75 9.20 17.40
C LYS A 210 -0.47 9.31 15.89
N ASP A 211 -1.17 8.51 15.09
CA ASP A 211 -1.08 8.55 13.62
C ASP A 211 -1.75 9.78 13.00
N PHE A 212 -2.83 10.25 13.64
CA PHE A 212 -3.62 11.39 13.19
C PHE A 212 -3.84 12.38 14.33
N VAL A 213 -3.72 13.67 14.03
CA VAL A 213 -3.89 14.77 14.98
C VAL A 213 -4.83 15.81 14.38
N PRO A 214 -5.84 16.30 15.12
CA PRO A 214 -6.74 17.34 14.62
C PRO A 214 -5.99 18.64 14.32
N HIS A 215 -6.33 19.30 13.22
CA HIS A 215 -5.87 20.65 12.89
C HIS A 215 -6.87 21.68 13.42
N ALA A 216 -6.45 22.94 13.62
CA ALA A 216 -7.36 24.02 14.01
C ALA A 216 -8.50 24.23 13.00
N ASP A 217 -8.17 24.33 11.70
CA ASP A 217 -9.16 24.25 10.61
C ASP A 217 -9.87 22.88 10.58
N CYS A 218 -11.20 22.90 10.55
CA CYS A 218 -12.04 21.70 10.64
C CYS A 218 -11.90 20.76 9.44
N ASP A 219 -11.61 21.28 8.25
CA ASP A 219 -11.36 20.52 7.03
C ASP A 219 -9.92 20.04 6.89
N LYS A 220 -9.09 20.16 7.94
CA LYS A 220 -7.70 19.71 7.93
C LYS A 220 -7.38 18.79 9.11
N PHE A 221 -6.33 18.00 8.93
CA PHE A 221 -5.73 17.19 9.98
C PHE A 221 -4.25 16.96 9.67
N TYR A 222 -3.48 16.60 10.68
CA TYR A 222 -2.09 16.19 10.50
C TYR A 222 -2.01 14.66 10.48
N ARG A 223 -1.23 14.12 9.54
CA ARG A 223 -0.79 12.72 9.55
C ARG A 223 0.66 12.65 9.98
N CYS A 224 0.96 11.85 10.98
CA CYS A 224 2.34 11.61 11.40
C CYS A 224 3.02 10.67 10.41
N VAL A 225 4.11 11.12 9.79
CA VAL A 225 4.94 10.33 8.87
C VAL A 225 6.39 10.44 9.34
N HIS A 226 6.97 9.34 9.82
CA HIS A 226 8.33 9.30 10.37
C HIS A 226 8.60 10.32 11.50
N GLY A 227 7.58 10.64 12.30
CA GLY A 227 7.70 11.63 13.39
C GLY A 227 7.50 13.08 12.94
N SER A 228 7.21 13.32 11.66
CA SER A 228 6.90 14.65 11.13
C SER A 228 5.40 14.78 10.84
N LEU A 229 4.82 15.94 11.15
CA LEU A 229 3.42 16.24 10.88
C LEU A 229 3.24 16.70 9.44
N MET A 230 2.45 15.96 8.67
CA MET A 230 2.05 16.31 7.31
C MET A 230 0.59 16.76 7.30
N VAL A 231 0.32 18.00 6.87
CA VAL A 231 -1.04 18.51 6.75
C VAL A 231 -1.79 17.78 5.62
N GLN A 232 -3.01 17.36 5.90
CA GLN A 232 -3.96 16.75 4.98
C GLN A 232 -5.27 17.53 4.99
N HIS A 233 -5.98 17.51 3.86
CA HIS A 233 -7.27 18.20 3.69
C HIS A 233 -8.39 17.18 3.45
N CYS A 234 -9.49 17.37 4.17
CA CYS A 234 -10.75 16.67 3.94
C CYS A 234 -11.39 17.16 2.63
N ARG A 235 -12.00 16.24 1.88
CA ARG A 235 -12.61 16.55 0.58
C ARG A 235 -14.10 16.83 0.74
N GLY A 236 -14.62 17.79 -0.03
CA GLY A 236 -16.07 17.95 -0.25
C GLY A 236 -16.87 18.41 0.98
N GLY A 237 -16.45 19.49 1.64
CA GLY A 237 -17.19 20.07 2.78
C GLY A 237 -17.25 19.17 4.02
N THR A 238 -16.41 18.13 4.06
CA THR A 238 -16.28 17.24 5.22
C THR A 238 -15.26 17.79 6.20
N VAL A 239 -15.39 17.40 7.47
CA VAL A 239 -14.53 17.80 8.58
C VAL A 239 -13.87 16.60 9.21
N PHE A 240 -12.67 16.77 9.74
CA PHE A 240 -11.93 15.69 10.38
C PHE A 240 -12.54 15.37 11.75
N ASN A 241 -12.96 14.11 11.93
CA ASN A 241 -13.39 13.55 13.20
C ASN A 241 -12.19 12.90 13.92
N ALA A 242 -11.78 13.46 15.06
CA ALA A 242 -10.59 13.01 15.78
C ALA A 242 -10.80 11.74 16.63
N ILE A 243 -12.03 11.27 16.79
CA ILE A 243 -12.35 10.00 17.46
C ILE A 243 -12.29 8.83 16.46
N SER A 244 -12.87 9.00 15.27
CA SER A 244 -12.93 7.96 14.24
C SER A 244 -11.75 8.01 13.25
N HIS A 245 -10.93 9.07 13.31
CA HIS A 245 -9.79 9.32 12.43
C HIS A 245 -10.16 9.34 10.93
N ILE A 246 -11.34 9.85 10.60
CA ILE A 246 -11.82 10.00 9.21
C ILE A 246 -12.40 11.40 8.97
N CYS A 247 -12.46 11.80 7.70
CA CYS A 247 -13.25 12.96 7.29
C CYS A 247 -14.72 12.55 7.15
N ASP A 248 -15.61 13.23 7.87
CA ASP A 248 -17.05 12.95 7.91
C ASP A 248 -17.85 14.25 7.77
N TRP A 249 -19.17 14.16 7.63
CA TRP A 249 -20.04 15.32 7.58
C TRP A 249 -20.00 16.11 8.90
N PRO A 250 -20.16 17.46 8.86
CA PRO A 250 -20.20 18.29 10.06
C PRO A 250 -21.14 17.79 11.16
N SER A 251 -22.28 17.20 10.80
CA SER A 251 -23.24 16.61 11.76
C SER A 251 -22.63 15.52 12.65
N ASN A 252 -21.59 14.84 12.17
CA ASN A 252 -20.90 13.74 12.84
C ASN A 252 -19.56 14.19 13.46
N ALA A 253 -19.25 15.48 13.46
CA ALA A 253 -18.01 15.99 14.05
C ALA A 253 -17.99 15.73 15.57
N ASP A 254 -16.84 15.29 16.07
CA ASP A 254 -16.58 15.14 17.51
C ASP A 254 -16.28 16.49 18.18
N ARG A 255 -15.75 17.44 17.40
CA ARG A 255 -15.51 18.83 17.81
C ARG A 255 -16.73 19.70 17.52
N ASP A 256 -17.28 20.34 18.56
CA ASP A 256 -18.53 21.11 18.47
C ASP A 256 -18.43 22.33 17.53
N GLU A 257 -17.26 22.96 17.47
CA GLU A 257 -16.97 24.05 16.54
C GLU A 257 -17.03 23.61 15.07
N CYS A 258 -16.72 22.33 14.79
CA CYS A 258 -16.74 21.77 13.45
C CYS A 258 -18.11 21.25 13.02
N LYS A 259 -19.11 21.25 13.92
CA LYS A 259 -20.50 20.88 13.57
C LYS A 259 -21.23 21.92 12.74
N LYS A 260 -20.70 23.14 12.68
CA LYS A 260 -21.28 24.28 11.95
C LYS A 260 -20.48 24.68 10.72
N PHE A 261 -19.49 23.85 10.34
CA PHE A 261 -18.65 24.05 9.16
C PHE A 261 -19.46 23.98 7.87
#